data_AF-A0A931KVP8-F1
#
_entry.id   AF-A0A931KVP8-F1
#
_cell.length_a   1.000
_cell.length_b   1.000
_cell.length_c   1.000
_cell.angle_alpha   90.00
_cell.angle_beta   90.00
_cell.angle_gamma   90.00
#
_symmetry.space_group_name_H-M   'P 1'
#
loop_
_entity.id
_entity.type
_entity.pdbx_description
1 polymer ?
#
loop_
_entity_poly.entity_id
_entity_poly.type
_entity_poly.pdbx_seq_one_letter_code
_entity_poly.pdbx_strand_id
1 'polypeptide(L)'
;MKEPVHFTIQVKIHYTGKKYRMRTAHIYSSEQVERFKVFGKDERFIMMEKRLSLHRQPWKITSGNIAISNIQEAAMAVQYIQEAIDEYLDKRKKNRAGGSIDP
;
A
#
# COMPACT_ATOMS: atom_id res chain seq x y z
N MET A 1 -5.74 -3.27 -21.34
CA MET A 1 -5.54 -2.92 -19.91
C MET A 1 -4.19 -3.46 -19.49
N LYS A 2 -3.36 -2.69 -18.77
CA LYS A 2 -2.11 -3.23 -18.21
C LYS A 2 -2.44 -4.14 -17.03
N GLU A 3 -1.75 -5.27 -16.91
CA GLU A 3 -1.92 -6.17 -15.78
C GLU A 3 -1.53 -5.49 -14.46
N PRO A 4 -2.20 -5.79 -13.33
CA PRO A 4 -1.83 -5.25 -12.03
C PRO A 4 -0.42 -5.68 -11.63
N VAL A 5 0.38 -4.74 -11.15
CA VAL A 5 1.72 -5.07 -10.63
C VAL A 5 1.57 -5.58 -9.20
N HIS A 6 2.01 -6.82 -8.96
CA HIS A 6 1.98 -7.44 -7.65
C HIS A 6 3.30 -7.26 -6.91
N PHE A 7 3.23 -6.96 -5.62
CA PHE A 7 4.38 -6.90 -4.74
C PHE A 7 4.00 -7.32 -3.32
N THR A 8 4.99 -7.62 -2.50
CA THR A 8 4.78 -7.95 -1.09
C THR A 8 5.24 -6.79 -0.23
N ILE A 9 4.38 -6.38 0.71
CA ILE A 9 4.75 -5.46 1.79
C ILE A 9 4.90 -6.25 3.08
N GLN A 10 5.82 -5.80 3.94
CA GLN A 10 6.01 -6.38 5.26
C GLN A 10 5.54 -5.40 6.32
N VAL A 11 4.48 -5.76 7.03
CA VAL A 11 3.92 -4.98 8.13
C VAL A 11 4.44 -5.54 9.44
N LYS A 12 5.07 -4.71 10.28
CA LYS A 12 5.52 -5.10 11.62
C LYS A 12 4.60 -4.46 12.65
N ILE A 13 3.89 -5.28 13.42
CA ILE A 13 3.09 -4.78 14.55
C ILE A 13 4.03 -4.63 15.75
N HIS A 14 4.36 -3.39 16.10
CA HIS A 14 5.38 -3.08 17.13
C HIS A 14 5.05 -3.67 18.50
N TYR A 15 3.77 -3.67 18.90
CA TYR A 15 3.35 -4.16 20.22
C TYR A 15 3.52 -5.69 20.38
N THR A 16 3.34 -6.45 19.30
CA THR A 16 3.44 -7.92 19.34
C THR A 16 4.76 -8.45 18.77
N GLY A 17 5.56 -7.57 18.16
CA GLY A 17 6.77 -7.95 17.40
C GLY A 17 6.48 -8.75 16.13
N LYS A 18 5.20 -9.07 15.84
CA LYS A 18 4.82 -9.94 14.73
C LYS A 18 5.00 -9.21 13.40
N LYS A 19 5.57 -9.94 12.43
CA LYS A 19 5.74 -9.50 11.06
C LYS A 19 4.73 -10.23 10.19
N TYR A 20 3.99 -9.47 9.38
CA TYR A 20 3.01 -9.98 8.44
C TYR A 20 3.49 -9.63 7.03
N ARG A 21 3.52 -10.64 6.16
CA ARG A 21 3.71 -10.42 4.73
C ARG A 21 2.33 -10.30 4.10
N MET A 22 2.07 -9.16 3.48
CA MET A 22 0.81 -8.91 2.78
C MET A 22 1.07 -8.81 1.30
N ARG A 23 0.24 -9.49 0.52
CA ARG A 23 0.24 -9.35 -0.94
C ARG A 23 -0.49 -8.06 -1.29
N THR A 24 0.10 -7.26 -2.15
CA THR A 24 -0.46 -5.99 -2.61
C THR A 24 -0.44 -5.97 -4.13
N ALA A 25 -1.54 -5.51 -4.72
CA ALA A 25 -1.65 -5.27 -6.15
C ALA A 25 -1.80 -3.78 -6.40
N HIS A 26 -0.95 -3.24 -7.26
CA HIS A 26 -1.10 -1.90 -7.80
C HIS A 26 -2.02 -1.97 -9.02
N ILE A 27 -3.25 -1.48 -8.87
CA ILE A 27 -4.34 -1.75 -9.82
C ILE A 27 -4.67 -0.55 -10.72
N TYR A 28 -4.28 0.66 -10.34
CA TYR A 28 -4.52 1.86 -11.12
C TYR A 28 -3.49 2.93 -10.81
N SER A 29 -3.02 3.62 -11.85
CA SER A 29 -2.00 4.64 -11.77
C SER A 29 -2.33 5.81 -12.69
N SER A 30 -2.38 7.02 -12.15
CA SER A 30 -2.49 8.28 -12.90
C SER A 30 -1.61 9.37 -12.28
N GLU A 31 -1.60 10.55 -12.88
CA GLU A 31 -0.88 11.71 -12.33
C GLU A 31 -1.46 12.19 -10.98
N GLN A 32 -2.73 11.90 -10.72
CA GLN A 32 -3.45 12.41 -9.55
C GLN A 32 -3.64 11.34 -8.48
N VAL A 33 -3.80 10.08 -8.85
CA VAL A 33 -4.15 9.00 -7.91
C VAL A 33 -3.43 7.69 -8.23
N GLU A 34 -3.05 6.99 -7.17
CA GLU A 34 -2.57 5.61 -7.21
C GLU A 34 -3.55 4.74 -6.41
N ARG A 35 -3.94 3.57 -6.91
CA ARG A 35 -4.85 2.65 -6.20
C ARG A 35 -4.23 1.29 -6.00
N PHE A 36 -4.44 0.77 -4.80
CA PHE A 36 -3.88 -0.48 -4.32
C PHE A 36 -4.97 -1.37 -3.76
N LYS A 37 -4.83 -2.67 -4.03
CA LYS A 37 -5.59 -3.73 -3.37
C LYS A 37 -4.64 -4.50 -2.47
N VAL A 38 -4.87 -4.45 -1.17
CA VAL A 38 -4.05 -5.12 -0.16
C VAL A 38 -4.81 -6.33 0.34
N PHE A 39 -4.21 -7.51 0.23
CA PHE A 39 -4.82 -8.77 0.61
C PHE A 39 -4.37 -9.17 2.01
N GLY A 40 -5.36 -9.40 2.88
CA GLY A 40 -5.20 -10.04 4.18
C GLY A 40 -5.37 -11.55 4.10
N LYS A 41 -5.60 -12.17 5.25
CA LYS A 41 -5.87 -13.61 5.37
C LYS A 41 -7.23 -13.97 4.75
N ASP A 42 -7.36 -15.19 4.23
CA ASP A 42 -8.60 -15.73 3.67
C ASP A 42 -9.18 -14.88 2.53
N GLU A 43 -8.30 -14.33 1.68
CA GLU A 43 -8.62 -13.47 0.53
C GLU A 43 -9.36 -12.18 0.84
N ARG A 44 -9.54 -11.85 2.12
CA ARG A 44 -10.03 -10.53 2.54
C ARG A 44 -9.13 -9.45 2.01
N PHE A 45 -9.69 -8.30 1.71
CA PHE A 45 -8.93 -7.21 1.12
C PHE A 45 -9.40 -5.84 1.58
N ILE A 46 -8.50 -4.89 1.44
CA ILE A 46 -8.79 -3.46 1.47
C ILE A 46 -8.34 -2.82 0.18
N MET A 47 -9.14 -1.87 -0.29
CA MET A 47 -8.84 -1.01 -1.42
C MET A 47 -8.44 0.35 -0.87
N MET A 48 -7.27 0.81 -1.29
CA MET A 48 -6.69 2.05 -0.83
C MET A 48 -6.37 2.94 -2.02
N GLU A 49 -6.65 4.22 -1.88
CA GLU A 49 -6.35 5.25 -2.86
C GLU A 49 -5.42 6.28 -2.21
N LYS A 50 -4.30 6.57 -2.88
CA LYS A 50 -3.43 7.70 -2.57
C LYS A 50 -3.70 8.82 -3.57
N ARG A 51 -4.08 9.99 -3.08
CA ARG A 51 -4.13 11.25 -3.83
C ARG A 51 -2.74 11.88 -3.80
N LEU A 52 -2.13 12.01 -4.97
CA LEU A 52 -0.76 12.52 -5.12
C LEU A 52 -0.68 14.04 -4.97
N SER A 53 -1.80 14.76 -5.14
CA SER A 53 -1.87 16.22 -5.06
C SER A 53 -2.13 16.77 -3.65
N LEU A 54 -2.44 15.92 -2.65
CA LEU A 54 -2.81 16.37 -1.31
C LEU A 54 -1.70 16.10 -0.29
N HIS A 55 -1.34 17.11 0.50
CA HIS A 55 -0.33 16.95 1.56
C HIS A 55 -0.87 16.45 2.91
N ARG A 56 -2.10 16.82 3.30
CA ARG A 56 -2.59 16.59 4.68
C ARG A 56 -3.16 15.19 4.93
N GLN A 57 -3.98 14.68 4.02
CA GLN A 57 -4.55 13.33 4.12
C GLN A 57 -4.60 12.72 2.71
N PRO A 58 -3.45 12.24 2.19
CA PRO A 58 -3.39 11.71 0.84
C PRO A 58 -4.10 10.35 0.73
N TRP A 59 -4.26 9.62 1.83
CA TRP A 59 -4.74 8.24 1.80
C TRP A 59 -6.22 8.12 2.16
N LYS A 60 -6.93 7.30 1.38
CA LYS A 60 -8.33 6.93 1.63
C LYS A 60 -8.53 5.43 1.45
N ILE A 61 -9.24 4.79 2.39
CA ILE A 61 -9.79 3.45 2.17
C ILE A 61 -11.10 3.61 1.38
N THR A 62 -11.18 3.01 0.21
CA THR A 62 -12.33 3.18 -0.71
C THR A 62 -13.32 2.03 -0.65
N SER A 63 -12.86 0.84 -0.26
CA SER A 63 -13.66 -0.38 -0.13
C SER A 63 -12.87 -1.41 0.67
N GLY A 64 -13.54 -2.40 1.26
CA GLY A 64 -12.88 -3.54 1.87
C GLY A 64 -13.87 -4.48 2.53
N ASN A 65 -13.43 -5.72 2.71
CA ASN A 65 -14.12 -6.71 3.54
C ASN A 65 -13.18 -7.12 4.67
N ILE A 66 -13.20 -6.34 5.76
CA ILE A 66 -12.35 -6.54 6.93
C ILE A 66 -13.26 -6.90 8.10
N ALA A 67 -12.92 -7.97 8.82
CA ALA A 67 -13.43 -8.14 10.17
C ALA A 67 -12.47 -7.45 11.13
N ILE A 68 -12.90 -6.35 11.74
CA ILE A 68 -12.11 -5.60 12.72
C ILE A 68 -12.61 -5.98 14.11
N SER A 69 -11.81 -6.73 14.85
CA SER A 69 -12.06 -7.03 16.27
C SER A 69 -11.46 -5.97 17.19
N ASN A 70 -10.42 -5.24 16.74
CA ASN A 70 -9.72 -4.20 17.49
C ASN A 70 -9.42 -3.00 16.58
N ILE A 71 -10.01 -1.84 16.88
CA ILE A 71 -9.92 -0.62 16.06
C ILE A 71 -8.50 -0.02 16.12
N GLN A 72 -7.85 0.02 17.29
CA GLN A 72 -6.50 0.58 17.41
C GLN A 72 -5.49 -0.23 16.61
N GLU A 73 -5.53 -1.56 16.70
CA GLU A 73 -4.65 -2.44 15.93
C GLU A 73 -4.88 -2.31 14.43
N ALA A 74 -6.14 -2.21 14.00
CA ALA A 74 -6.48 -2.02 12.60
C ALA A 74 -5.97 -0.67 12.06
N ALA A 75 -6.12 0.41 12.83
CA ALA A 75 -5.62 1.74 12.46
C ALA A 75 -4.09 1.74 12.30
N MET A 76 -3.37 1.13 13.24
CA MET A 76 -1.91 0.98 13.14
C MET A 76 -1.50 0.14 11.94
N ALA A 77 -2.17 -0.99 11.69
CA ALA A 77 -1.87 -1.85 10.55
C ALA A 77 -2.07 -1.10 9.22
N VAL A 78 -3.16 -0.32 9.10
CA VAL A 78 -3.41 0.54 7.93
C VAL A 78 -2.30 1.56 7.75
N GLN A 79 -1.84 2.22 8.81
CA GLN A 79 -0.75 3.19 8.73
C GLN A 79 0.54 2.54 8.20
N TYR A 80 0.95 1.39 8.73
CA TYR A 80 2.15 0.69 8.23
C TYR A 80 2.03 0.24 6.78
N ILE A 81 0.82 -0.15 6.35
CA ILE A 81 0.55 -0.46 4.95
C ILE A 81 0.77 0.78 4.07
N GLN A 82 0.27 1.94 4.50
CA GLN A 82 0.45 3.21 3.77
C GLN A 82 1.93 3.58 3.65
N GLU A 83 2.68 3.53 4.75
CA GLU A 83 4.12 3.80 4.78
C GLU A 83 4.91 2.88 3.84
N ALA A 84 4.61 1.57 3.85
CA ALA A 84 5.27 0.61 2.97
C ALA A 84 4.95 0.85 1.48
N ILE A 85 3.73 1.26 1.16
CA ILE A 85 3.35 1.61 -0.21
C ILE A 85 4.00 2.94 -0.63
N ASP A 86 4.13 3.90 0.28
CA ASP A 86 4.81 5.17 0.04
C ASP A 86 6.28 4.95 -0.32
N GLU A 87 6.98 4.09 0.43
CA GLU A 87 8.36 3.72 0.11
C GLU A 87 8.48 3.05 -1.27
N TYR A 88 7.54 2.19 -1.63
CA TYR A 88 7.48 1.57 -2.97
C TYR A 88 7.30 2.63 -4.07
N LEU A 89 6.40 3.59 -3.88
CA LEU A 89 6.17 4.67 -4.84
C LEU A 89 7.40 5.56 -5.00
N ASP A 90 8.11 5.87 -3.91
CA ASP A 90 9.32 6.69 -3.94
C ASP A 90 10.47 5.97 -4.65
N LYS A 91 10.67 4.66 -4.39
CA LYS A 91 11.64 3.84 -5.14
C LYS A 91 11.31 3.83 -6.63
N ARG A 92 10.04 3.67 -7.00
CA ARG A 92 9.59 3.70 -8.40
C ARG A 92 9.84 5.05 -9.06
N LYS A 93 9.64 6.17 -8.35
CA LYS A 93 9.94 7.52 -8.84
C LYS A 93 11.44 7.72 -9.06
N LYS A 94 12.28 7.30 -8.10
CA LYS A 94 13.75 7.36 -8.23
C LYS A 94 14.24 6.56 -9.44
N ASN A 95 13.72 5.35 -9.64
CA ASN A 95 14.06 4.52 -10.79
C ASN A 95 13.63 5.13 -12.14
N ARG A 96 12.59 5.97 -12.16
CA ARG A 96 12.16 6.71 -13.37
C ARG A 96 12.98 7.97 -13.63
N ALA A 97 13.46 8.62 -12.57
CA ALA A 97 14.24 9.86 -12.65
C ALA A 97 15.74 9.62 -12.92
N GLY A 98 16.25 8.40 -12.70
CA GLY A 98 17.67 8.03 -12.81
C GLY A 98 17.99 6.97 -13.86
N GLY A 99 17.35 7.02 -15.03
CA GLY A 99 17.62 6.08 -16.13
C GLY A 99 18.99 6.29 -16.80
N SER A 100 20.07 5.90 -16.13
CA SER A 100 21.32 5.38 -16.70
C SER A 100 22.23 4.92 -15.56
N ILE A 101 22.10 3.66 -15.19
CA ILE A 101 23.26 2.86 -14.80
C ILE A 101 23.18 1.64 -15.70
N ASP A 102 23.86 1.77 -16.84
CA ASP A 102 24.29 0.65 -17.70
C ASP A 102 25.31 -0.22 -16.91
N PRO A 103 25.53 -1.47 -17.36
CA PRO A 103 25.60 -2.71 -16.56
C PRO A 103 26.74 -2.85 -15.54
#